data_AF-A0AAV5D3Z4-F1
#
_entry.id   AF-A0AAV5D3Z4-F1
#
_cell.length_a   1.000
_cell.length_b   1.000
_cell.length_c   1.000
_cell.angle_alpha   90.00
_cell.angle_beta   90.00
_cell.angle_gamma   90.00
#
_symmetry.space_group_name_H-M   'P 1'
#
loop_
_entity.id
_entity.type
_entity.pdbx_description
1 polymer ?
#
loop_
_entity_poly.entity_id
_entity_poly.type
_entity_poly.pdbx_seq_one_letter_code
_entity_poly.pdbx_strand_id
1 'polypeptide(L)' 'MTRQRDEIGKIIETSLSANQERAAMEKKHLKWKVEGAPAKENVVRGGPMNPSKLIVELGPMDIRTFIISFEYNFSGKQLL' A
#
# COMPACT_ATOMS: atom_id res chain seq x y z
N MET A 1 6.53 -32.00 -7.87
CA MET A 1 6.49 -30.54 -8.11
C MET A 1 6.85 -29.84 -6.81
N THR A 2 8.02 -29.23 -6.74
CA THR A 2 8.46 -28.47 -5.56
C THR A 2 7.73 -27.13 -5.57
N ARG A 3 6.99 -26.81 -4.50
CA ARG A 3 6.27 -25.53 -4.38
C ARG A 3 7.30 -24.42 -4.20
N GLN A 4 7.45 -23.58 -5.22
CA GLN A 4 8.25 -22.37 -5.14
C GLN A 4 7.57 -21.37 -4.20
N ARG A 5 8.34 -20.75 -3.29
CA ARG A 5 7.86 -19.66 -2.42
C ARG A 5 8.45 -18.37 -2.96
N ASP A 6 7.59 -17.52 -3.51
CA ASP A 6 7.94 -16.15 -3.84
C ASP A 6 7.77 -15.31 -2.57
N GLU A 7 8.86 -14.68 -2.13
CA GLU A 7 8.86 -13.80 -0.97
C GLU A 7 8.67 -12.36 -1.43
N ILE A 8 7.93 -11.57 -0.64
CA ILE A 8 7.74 -10.16 -0.96
C ILE A 8 9.01 -9.41 -0.56
N GLY A 9 9.75 -8.91 -1.56
CA GLY A 9 10.97 -8.14 -1.34
C GLY A 9 10.69 -6.67 -1.07
N LYS A 10 9.81 -6.04 -1.85
CA LYS A 10 9.50 -4.61 -1.72
C LYS A 10 8.02 -4.34 -1.94
N ILE A 11 7.48 -3.41 -1.14
CA ILE A 11 6.12 -2.89 -1.32
C ILE A 11 6.18 -1.36 -1.32
N ILE A 12 5.49 -0.75 -2.27
CA ILE A 12 5.32 0.70 -2.34
C ILE A 12 3.82 0.98 -2.47
N GLU A 13 3.31 1.87 -1.63
CA GLU A 13 1.93 2.33 -1.73
C GLU A 13 1.81 3.56 -2.64
N THR A 14 0.83 3.56 -3.52
CA THR A 14 0.68 4.54 -4.59
C THR A 14 -0.71 5.14 -4.69
N SER A 15 -0.88 6.10 -5.59
CA SER A 15 -2.18 6.58 -6.08
C SER A 15 -3.01 5.47 -6.71
N LEU A 16 -4.30 5.75 -6.90
CA LEU A 16 -5.25 4.81 -7.52
C LEU A 16 -4.77 4.31 -8.89
N SER A 17 -4.16 5.20 -9.68
CA SER A 17 -3.60 4.92 -11.01
C SER A 17 -2.15 4.41 -10.97
N ALA A 18 -1.60 4.14 -9.79
CA ALA A 18 -0.23 3.67 -9.57
C ALA A 18 0.88 4.58 -10.15
N ASN A 19 0.60 5.87 -10.36
CA ASN A 19 1.52 6.81 -11.01
C ASN A 19 2.28 7.73 -10.04
N GLN A 20 1.91 7.75 -8.77
CA GLN A 20 2.49 8.62 -7.74
C GLN A 20 2.56 7.87 -6.41
N GLU A 21 3.62 8.09 -5.62
CA GLU A 21 3.69 7.54 -4.25
C GLU A 21 2.65 8.20 -3.34
N ARG A 22 1.94 7.39 -2.55
CA ARG A 22 0.88 7.89 -1.66
C ARG A 22 1.41 8.92 -0.66
N ALA A 23 2.57 8.65 -0.06
CA ALA A 23 3.19 9.55 0.92
C ALA A 23 3.53 10.93 0.33
N ALA A 24 3.80 11.03 -0.97
CA ALA A 24 4.04 12.31 -1.63
C ALA A 24 2.74 13.09 -1.86
N MET A 25 1.65 12.40 -2.21
CA MET A 25 0.33 13.02 -2.38
C MET A 25 -0.25 13.53 -1.06
N GLU A 26 -0.13 12.74 0.01
CA GLU A 26 -0.63 13.12 1.34
C GLU A 26 0.00 14.42 1.85
N LYS A 27 1.24 14.74 1.45
CA LYS A 27 1.90 16.01 1.81
C LYS A 27 1.47 17.20 0.96
N LYS A 28 0.93 16.96 -0.24
CA LYS A 28 0.67 17.99 -1.26
C LYS A 28 -0.81 18.29 -1.49
N HIS A 29 -1.72 17.62 -0.78
CA HIS A 29 -3.15 17.88 -0.92
C HIS A 29 -3.51 19.31 -0.48
N LEU A 30 -4.42 19.94 -1.23
CA LEU A 30 -4.95 21.26 -0.89
C LEU A 30 -5.94 21.12 0.27
N LYS A 31 -5.83 22.02 1.25
CA LYS A 31 -6.76 22.10 2.38
C LYS A 31 -7.80 23.17 2.08
N TRP A 32 -9.04 22.74 1.88
CA TRP A 32 -10.16 23.61 1.57
C TRP A 32 -11.01 23.88 2.81
N LYS A 33 -11.48 25.12 2.97
CA LYS A 33 -12.54 25.46 3.93
C LYS A 33 -13.88 25.26 3.24
N VAL A 34 -14.59 24.20 3.60
CA VAL A 34 -15.89 23.85 3.02
C VAL A 34 -17.01 24.47 3.86
N GLU A 35 -17.98 25.11 3.23
CA GLU A 35 -19.17 25.65 3.90
C GLU A 35 -20.14 24.51 4.27
N GLY A 36 -20.76 24.60 5.45
CA GLY A 36 -21.68 23.56 5.93
C GLY A 36 -21.04 22.24 6.38
N ALA A 37 -19.70 22.20 6.51
CA ALA A 37 -19.00 21.00 7.00
C ALA A 37 -19.52 20.60 8.39
N PRO A 38 -19.89 19.32 8.62
CA PRO A 38 -20.36 18.87 9.92
C PRO A 38 -19.24 19.07 10.96
N ALA A 39 -19.61 19.49 12.18
CA ALA A 39 -18.65 19.80 13.25
C ALA A 39 -17.69 18.64 13.61
N LYS A 40 -18.05 17.41 13.24
CA LYS A 40 -17.20 16.22 13.28
C LYS A 40 -17.44 15.37 12.04
N GLU A 41 -16.52 15.43 11.09
CA GLU A 41 -16.42 14.44 10.04
C GLU A 41 -15.69 13.22 10.62
N ASN A 42 -16.43 12.19 11.04
CA ASN A 42 -15.85 10.91 11.48
C ASN A 42 -15.39 10.12 10.24
N VAL A 43 -14.48 10.67 9.45
CA VAL A 43 -13.91 9.96 8.30
C VAL A 43 -13.00 8.88 8.86
N VAL A 44 -13.50 7.65 8.89
CA VAL A 44 -12.72 6.47 9.29
C VAL A 44 -11.89 6.05 8.07
N ARG A 45 -10.59 6.31 8.11
CA ARG A 45 -9.64 5.77 7.14
C ARG A 45 -8.82 4.66 7.76
N GLY A 46 -8.43 3.69 6.94
CA GLY A 46 -7.45 2.69 7.34
C GLY A 46 -6.11 3.33 7.74
N GLY A 47 -5.42 2.74 8.72
CA GLY A 47 -4.13 3.22 9.18
C GLY A 47 -3.00 3.06 8.15
N PRO A 48 -1.85 3.71 8.39
CA PRO A 48 -0.65 3.53 7.59
C PRO A 48 -0.24 2.06 7.57
N MET A 49 0.22 1.57 6.41
CA MET A 49 0.65 0.18 6.26
C MET A 49 2.00 -0.02 6.97
N ASN A 50 2.11 -1.10 7.74
CA ASN A 50 3.36 -1.48 8.40
C ASN A 50 4.15 -2.45 7.49
N PRO A 51 5.31 -2.06 6.94
CA PRO A 51 6.06 -2.89 5.99
C PRO A 51 6.59 -4.20 6.58
N SER A 52 6.82 -4.27 7.89
CA SER A 52 7.31 -5.48 8.56
C SER A 52 6.21 -6.47 8.89
N LYS A 53 4.97 -5.98 9.12
CA LYS A 53 3.82 -6.83 9.46
C LYS A 53 3.02 -7.25 8.22
N LEU A 54 3.18 -6.53 7.10
CA LEU A 54 2.42 -6.75 5.86
C LEU A 54 0.90 -6.70 6.07
N ILE A 55 0.44 -5.86 7.02
CA ILE A 55 -0.97 -5.67 7.34
C ILE A 55 -1.45 -4.36 6.72
N VAL A 56 -2.59 -4.44 6.04
CA VAL A 56 -3.27 -3.31 5.42
C VAL A 56 -4.64 -3.14 6.08
N GLU A 57 -4.86 -1.99 6.69
CA GLU A 57 -6.17 -1.58 7.19
C GLU A 57 -6.93 -0.80 6.12
N LEU A 58 -8.25 -1.02 6.06
CA LEU A 58 -9.18 -0.36 5.14
C LEU A 58 -10.36 0.21 5.93
N GLY A 59 -10.67 1.48 5.70
CA GLY A 59 -11.94 2.09 6.12
C GLY A 59 -13.06 1.82 5.11
N PRO A 60 -14.31 2.19 5.43
CA PRO A 60 -15.41 2.14 4.48
C PRO A 60 -15.07 2.90 3.19
N MET A 61 -15.26 2.26 2.05
CA MET A 61 -14.99 2.82 0.71
C MET A 61 -13.52 3.21 0.44
N ASP A 62 -12.56 2.78 1.27
CA ASP A 62 -11.14 2.98 0.99
C ASP A 62 -10.64 1.98 -0.08
N ILE A 63 -9.93 2.49 -1.08
CA ILE A 63 -9.18 1.69 -2.06
C ILE A 63 -7.69 2.00 -1.87
N ARG A 64 -6.85 0.97 -1.75
CA ARG A 64 -5.39 1.10 -1.62
C ARG A 64 -4.70 0.37 -2.76
N THR A 65 -3.79 1.08 -3.42
CA THR A 65 -3.04 0.56 -4.56
C THR A 65 -1.58 0.37 -4.14
N PHE A 66 -1.04 -0.81 -4.42
CA PHE A 66 0.34 -1.17 -4.09
C PHE A 66 1.06 -1.72 -5.31
N ILE A 67 2.33 -1.36 -5.45
CA ILE A 67 3.28 -2.01 -6.34
C ILE A 67 4.12 -2.95 -5.47
N ILE A 68 4.10 -4.24 -5.80
CA ILE A 68 4.82 -5.29 -5.06
C ILE A 68 5.91 -5.88 -5.95
N SER A 69 7.13 -5.93 -5.44
CA SER A 69 8.25 -6.65 -6.05
C SER A 69 8.51 -7.92 -5.25
N PHE A 70 8.60 -9.04 -5.95
CA PHE A 70 8.92 -10.34 -5.37
C PHE A 70 10.40 -10.64 -5.55
N GLU A 71 11.01 -11.23 -4.52
CA GLU A 71 12.35 -11.82 -4.62
C GLU A 71 12.22 -13.26 -5.08
N TYR A 72 12.95 -13.60 -6.15
CA TYR A 72 12.97 -14.93 -6.70
C TYR A 72 14.17 -15.70 -6.18
N ASN A 73 13.95 -16.54 -5.17
CA ASN A 73 14.98 -17.43 -4.65
C ASN A 73 15.02 -18.72 -5.48
N PHE A 74 15.88 -18.75 -6.50
CA PHE A 74 16.11 -19.95 -7.28
C PHE A 74 16.99 -20.94 -6.49
N SER A 75 16.38 -21.85 -5.74
CA SER A 75 17.10 -22.96 -5.10
C SER A 75 17.32 -24.12 -6.08
N GLY A 76 17.96 -23.86 -7.21
CA GLY A 76 18.46 -24.91 -8.09
C GLY A 76 19.84 -25.33 -7.61
N LYS A 77 19.97 -26.48 -6.93
CA LYS A 77 21.27 -27.15 -6.83
C LYS A 77 21.74 -27.40 -8.27
N GLN A 78 22.79 -26.71 -8.69
CA GLN A 78 23.54 -27.05 -9.89
C GLN A 78 24.07 -28.48 -9.65
N LEU A 79 23.47 -29.47 -10.30
CA LEU A 79 24.04 -30.79 -10.39
C LEU A 79 25.23 -30.68 -11.35
N LEU A 80 26.44 -30.74 -10.79
CA LEU A 80 27.67 -31.09 -11.50
C LEU A 80 27.61 -32.55 -11.95
#